data_AF-A0A3D0M8Z3-F1
#
_entry.id   AF-A0A3D0M8Z3-F1
#
_cell.length_a   1.000
_cell.length_b   1.000
_cell.length_c   1.000
_cell.angle_alpha   90.00
_cell.angle_beta   90.00
_cell.angle_gamma   90.00
#
_symmetry.space_group_name_H-M   'P 1'
#
loop_
_entity.id
_entity.type
_entity.pdbx_description
1 polymer ?
#
loop_
_entity_poly.entity_id
_entity_poly.type
_entity_poly.pdbx_seq_one_letter_code
_entity_poly.pdbx_strand_id
1 'polypeptide(L)'
;MEEADVITGGWENNSGALAIQSNAEAKEAFEKAVKDLKDGKYEAIALLGQQVVAGTNYSILVRKTTEGSDAKTDYEIVTVYQDLEGNAQITGSKVLLSDPEEGETGAFEVNTGDYDLSKNQDVNTVVEKGLEGLDGADYEAVAYLGNQVGGGTNYMVLMRITPVVPNAEPEFGLVTFNQDLDGNVTMLEVQDLELGTD
;
A
#
# COMPACT_ATOMS: atom_id res chain seq x y z
N MET A 1 -10.53 -18.61 34.96
CA MET A 1 -9.61 -17.69 34.28
C MET A 1 -9.35 -18.38 32.96
N GLU A 2 -10.17 -18.07 31.97
CA GLU A 2 -9.99 -18.55 30.61
C GLU A 2 -8.77 -17.81 30.08
N GLU A 3 -7.69 -18.52 29.76
CA GLU A 3 -6.71 -17.97 28.85
C GLU A 3 -7.46 -17.69 27.55
N ALA A 4 -7.51 -16.42 27.16
CA ALA A 4 -7.87 -16.09 25.80
C ALA A 4 -6.84 -16.79 24.92
N ASP A 5 -7.26 -17.82 24.20
CA ASP A 5 -6.55 -18.30 23.03
C ASP A 5 -6.33 -17.05 22.16
N VAL A 6 -5.10 -16.53 22.19
CA VAL A 6 -4.65 -15.61 21.15
C VAL A 6 -4.86 -16.39 19.87
N ILE A 7 -5.75 -15.92 18.99
CA ILE A 7 -6.00 -16.55 17.71
C ILE A 7 -4.72 -16.40 16.88
N THR A 8 -3.75 -17.29 17.10
CA THR A 8 -2.59 -17.45 16.26
C THR A 8 -3.08 -18.00 14.93
N GLY A 9 -3.03 -17.19 13.87
CA GLY A 9 -3.21 -17.69 12.51
C GLY A 9 -3.69 -16.69 11.46
N GLY A 10 -4.44 -15.63 11.84
CA GLY A 10 -4.96 -14.65 10.88
C GLY A 10 -4.09 -13.40 10.75
N TRP A 11 -4.14 -12.74 9.58
CA TRP A 11 -3.63 -11.38 9.42
C TRP A 11 -4.57 -10.39 10.13
N GLU A 12 -3.98 -9.44 10.86
CA GLU A 12 -4.66 -8.30 11.46
C GLU A 12 -4.32 -7.05 10.63
N ASN A 13 -5.35 -6.41 10.08
CA ASN A 13 -5.20 -5.17 9.34
C ASN A 13 -4.88 -4.02 10.29
N ASN A 14 -3.92 -3.17 9.92
CA ASN A 14 -3.47 -2.06 10.74
C ASN A 14 -4.54 -0.97 10.83
N SER A 15 -5.15 -0.85 12.01
CA SER A 15 -6.08 0.23 12.38
C SER A 15 -5.39 1.44 13.03
N GLY A 16 -4.08 1.35 13.29
CA GLY A 16 -3.28 2.40 13.92
C GLY A 16 -2.65 3.38 12.92
N ALA A 17 -1.49 3.94 13.28
CA ALA A 17 -0.74 4.82 12.40
C ALA A 17 -0.18 4.03 11.21
N LEU A 18 -0.39 4.51 9.99
CA LEU A 18 0.02 3.81 8.77
C LEU A 18 1.51 3.99 8.48
N ALA A 19 2.01 5.23 8.58
CA ALA A 19 3.38 5.56 8.21
C ALA A 19 4.40 4.64 8.90
N ILE A 20 5.32 4.04 8.14
CA ILE A 20 6.27 3.06 8.68
C ILE A 20 7.12 3.64 9.81
N GLN A 21 7.38 4.96 9.79
CA GLN A 21 8.12 5.66 10.83
C GLN A 21 7.43 5.64 12.21
N SER A 22 6.12 5.40 12.23
CA SER A 22 5.32 5.26 13.47
C SER A 22 5.25 3.80 13.95
N ASN A 23 5.80 2.85 13.20
CA ASN A 23 5.73 1.41 13.45
C ASN A 23 7.14 0.84 13.63
N ALA A 24 7.74 1.10 14.79
CA ALA A 24 9.18 0.86 15.03
C ALA A 24 9.61 -0.60 14.82
N GLU A 25 8.81 -1.57 15.28
CA GLU A 25 9.13 -3.00 15.16
C GLU A 25 9.12 -3.46 13.69
N ALA A 26 8.05 -3.13 12.95
CA ALA A 26 7.93 -3.42 11.53
C ALA A 26 9.04 -2.73 10.71
N LYS A 27 9.37 -1.48 11.06
CA LYS A 27 10.47 -0.73 10.44
C LYS A 27 11.81 -1.43 10.66
N GLU A 28 12.12 -1.83 11.89
CA GLU A 28 13.37 -2.53 12.21
C GLU A 28 13.47 -3.87 11.49
N ALA A 29 12.37 -4.65 11.48
CA ALA A 29 12.29 -5.91 10.76
C ALA A 29 12.54 -5.70 9.26
N PHE A 30 11.89 -4.70 8.66
CA PHE A 30 12.10 -4.34 7.26
C PHE A 30 13.54 -3.95 6.95
N GLU A 31 14.14 -3.05 7.73
CA GLU A 31 15.52 -2.59 7.53
C GLU A 31 16.52 -3.75 7.59
N LYS A 32 16.31 -4.72 8.50
CA LYS A 32 17.11 -5.95 8.55
C LYS A 32 16.88 -6.84 7.33
N ALA A 33 15.63 -7.02 6.91
CA ALA A 33 15.26 -7.88 5.81
C ALA A 33 15.82 -7.42 4.45
N VAL A 34 15.93 -6.10 4.23
CA VAL A 34 16.41 -5.54 2.95
C VAL A 34 17.91 -5.24 2.91
N LYS A 35 18.59 -5.25 4.06
CA LYS A 35 19.99 -4.81 4.21
C LYS A 35 20.95 -5.44 3.20
N ASP A 36 20.81 -6.74 2.97
CA ASP A 36 21.73 -7.51 2.14
C ASP A 36 21.20 -7.80 0.73
N LEU A 37 19.98 -7.35 0.41
CA LEU A 37 19.42 -7.42 -0.94
C LEU A 37 20.21 -6.52 -1.91
N LYS A 38 20.26 -6.95 -3.17
CA LYS A 38 21.04 -6.32 -4.26
C LYS A 38 20.23 -6.12 -5.53
N ASP A 39 18.94 -6.41 -5.49
CA ASP A 39 18.01 -6.34 -6.62
C ASP A 39 17.29 -4.99 -6.70
N GLY A 40 17.53 -4.08 -5.76
CA GLY A 40 17.03 -2.72 -5.80
C GLY A 40 17.16 -2.00 -4.46
N LYS A 41 16.74 -0.73 -4.46
CA LYS A 41 16.56 0.08 -3.27
C LYS A 41 15.10 -0.03 -2.84
N TYR A 42 14.89 -0.46 -1.61
CA TYR A 42 13.56 -0.55 -1.02
C TYR A 42 13.33 0.61 -0.06
N GLU A 43 12.21 1.30 -0.23
CA GLU A 43 11.71 2.34 0.66
C GLU A 43 10.39 1.86 1.26
N ALA A 44 10.35 1.61 2.58
CA ALA A 44 9.09 1.32 3.25
C ALA A 44 8.26 2.58 3.42
N ILE A 45 6.96 2.46 3.17
CA ILE A 45 6.00 3.56 3.19
C ILE A 45 5.06 3.38 4.39
N ALA A 46 4.35 2.26 4.44
CA ALA A 46 3.31 2.03 5.44
C ALA A 46 3.24 0.58 5.90
N LEU A 47 2.90 0.38 7.19
CA LEU A 47 2.50 -0.92 7.72
C LEU A 47 1.01 -1.12 7.42
N LEU A 48 0.68 -2.16 6.66
CA LEU A 48 -0.69 -2.52 6.29
C LEU A 48 -1.28 -3.52 7.28
N GLY A 49 -0.47 -4.38 7.87
CA GLY A 49 -0.96 -5.32 8.88
C GLY A 49 0.13 -6.24 9.40
N GLN A 50 -0.25 -7.10 10.33
CA GLN A 50 0.66 -8.03 10.99
C GLN A 50 -0.01 -9.37 11.25
N GLN A 51 0.79 -10.41 11.42
CA GLN A 51 0.32 -11.74 11.81
C GLN A 51 1.31 -12.33 12.82
N VAL A 52 0.80 -12.70 14.00
CA VAL A 52 1.61 -13.34 15.06
C VAL A 52 1.70 -14.84 14.81
N VAL A 53 2.93 -15.34 14.72
CA VAL A 53 3.30 -16.74 14.48
C VAL A 53 4.38 -17.17 15.50
N ALA A 54 5.32 -18.05 15.14
CA ALA A 54 6.56 -18.29 15.90
C ALA A 54 7.58 -17.13 15.70
N GLY A 55 7.11 -15.90 15.86
CA GLY A 55 7.69 -14.66 15.33
C GLY A 55 6.55 -13.73 14.89
N THR A 56 6.84 -12.77 14.02
CA THR A 56 5.85 -11.85 13.47
C THR A 56 6.04 -11.69 11.97
N ASN A 57 4.96 -11.82 11.21
CA ASN A 57 4.91 -11.36 9.83
C ASN A 57 4.37 -9.94 9.79
N TYR A 58 5.00 -9.07 9.00
CA TYR A 58 4.54 -7.71 8.72
C TYR A 58 4.23 -7.57 7.23
N SER A 59 3.09 -6.99 6.89
CA SER A 59 2.73 -6.63 5.52
C SER A 59 2.99 -5.15 5.33
N ILE A 60 3.94 -4.82 4.46
CA ILE A 60 4.46 -3.45 4.33
C ILE A 60 4.33 -3.00 2.88
N LEU A 61 3.70 -1.85 2.65
CA LEU A 61 3.77 -1.15 1.37
C LEU A 61 5.19 -0.60 1.21
N VAL A 62 5.82 -0.93 0.09
CA VAL A 62 7.15 -0.46 -0.27
C VAL A 62 7.15 0.13 -1.67
N ARG A 63 8.09 1.05 -1.88
CA ARG A 63 8.54 1.45 -3.20
C ARG A 63 9.91 0.83 -3.46
N LYS A 64 10.04 0.05 -4.52
CA LYS A 64 11.29 -0.57 -4.95
C LYS A 64 11.80 0.15 -6.19
N THR A 65 13.06 0.53 -6.22
CA THR A 65 13.70 1.07 -7.42
C THR A 65 14.91 0.23 -7.78
N THR A 66 14.94 -0.35 -8.99
CA THR A 66 16.07 -1.12 -9.48
C THR A 66 17.29 -0.22 -9.77
N GLU A 67 18.48 -0.80 -9.77
CA GLU A 67 19.71 -0.06 -10.08
C GLU A 67 20.04 -0.14 -11.59
N GLY A 68 20.54 0.95 -12.17
CA GLY A 68 21.02 0.98 -13.56
C GLY A 68 20.55 2.21 -14.33
N SER A 69 20.91 2.26 -15.62
CA SER A 69 20.41 3.30 -16.55
C SER A 69 18.93 3.14 -16.86
N ASP A 70 18.42 1.91 -16.77
CA ASP A 70 17.04 1.53 -17.05
C ASP A 70 16.30 1.24 -15.72
N ALA A 71 16.61 2.04 -14.70
CA ALA A 71 16.01 1.90 -13.37
C ALA A 71 14.49 1.98 -13.46
N LYS A 72 13.83 0.98 -12.89
CA LYS A 72 12.37 0.86 -12.80
C LYS A 72 11.95 1.01 -11.35
N THR A 73 10.80 1.64 -11.16
CA THR A 73 10.15 1.82 -9.87
C THR A 73 8.88 1.00 -9.83
N ASP A 74 8.71 0.25 -8.74
CA ASP A 74 7.54 -0.56 -8.46
C ASP A 74 6.98 -0.18 -7.09
N TYR A 75 5.65 -0.18 -6.97
CA TYR A 75 4.97 -0.25 -5.67
C TYR A 75 4.59 -1.70 -5.40
N GLU A 76 5.05 -2.23 -4.29
CA GLU A 76 4.84 -3.62 -3.89
C GLU A 76 4.37 -3.70 -2.44
N ILE A 77 3.67 -4.77 -2.11
CA ILE A 77 3.51 -5.22 -0.73
C ILE A 77 4.52 -6.32 -0.51
N VAL A 78 5.32 -6.18 0.56
CA VAL A 78 6.22 -7.23 0.99
C VAL A 78 5.76 -7.81 2.32
N THR A 79 5.87 -9.13 2.43
CA THR A 79 5.75 -9.85 3.70
C THR A 79 7.15 -9.96 4.30
N VAL A 80 7.35 -9.33 5.46
CA VAL A 80 8.59 -9.43 6.24
C VAL A 80 8.34 -10.33 7.44
N TYR A 81 9.02 -11.47 7.49
CA TYR A 81 9.04 -12.33 8.66
C TYR A 81 10.18 -11.92 9.59
N GLN A 82 9.87 -11.75 10.88
CA GLN A 82 10.83 -11.57 11.96
C GLN A 82 10.72 -12.73 12.96
N ASP A 83 11.83 -13.41 13.24
CA ASP A 83 11.86 -14.47 14.25
C ASP A 83 11.94 -13.91 15.69
N LEU A 84 11.83 -14.80 16.69
CA LEU A 84 11.89 -14.43 18.10
C LEU A 84 13.26 -13.90 18.56
N GLU A 85 14.31 -14.10 17.75
CA GLU A 85 15.66 -13.57 17.98
C GLU A 85 15.86 -12.20 17.32
N GLY A 86 14.86 -11.73 16.57
CA GLY A 86 14.84 -10.44 15.89
C GLY A 86 15.54 -10.46 14.53
N ASN A 87 15.89 -11.62 13.97
CA ASN A 87 16.34 -11.74 12.59
C ASN A 87 15.14 -11.58 11.66
N ALA A 88 15.32 -10.94 10.50
CA ALA A 88 14.23 -10.70 9.59
C ALA A 88 14.61 -10.93 8.13
N GLN A 89 13.63 -11.31 7.32
CA GLN A 89 13.77 -11.55 5.88
C GLN A 89 12.43 -11.30 5.16
N ILE A 90 12.50 -10.94 3.88
CA ILE A 90 11.32 -10.92 3.02
C ILE A 90 10.96 -12.37 2.68
N THR A 91 9.72 -12.77 2.92
CA THR A 91 9.20 -14.12 2.64
C THR A 91 8.18 -14.14 1.51
N GLY A 92 7.70 -12.97 1.07
CA GLY A 92 6.80 -12.85 -0.07
C GLY A 92 6.69 -11.41 -0.56
N SER A 93 6.27 -11.25 -1.81
CA SER A 93 5.96 -9.95 -2.38
C SER A 93 4.79 -10.03 -3.37
N LYS A 94 4.07 -8.92 -3.49
CA LYS A 94 2.98 -8.72 -4.44
C LYS A 94 3.12 -7.34 -5.05
N VAL A 95 3.39 -7.29 -6.35
CA VAL A 95 3.43 -6.03 -7.11
C VAL A 95 2.02 -5.47 -7.23
N LEU A 96 1.85 -4.19 -6.90
CA LEU A 96 0.60 -3.45 -7.06
C LEU A 96 0.61 -2.62 -8.35
N LEU A 97 1.73 -1.97 -8.62
CA LEU A 97 1.95 -1.19 -9.83
C LEU A 97 3.43 -1.19 -10.18
N SER A 98 3.73 -1.43 -11.45
CA SER A 98 5.10 -1.46 -11.98
C SER A 98 5.29 -0.45 -13.10
N ASP A 99 6.53 0.00 -13.26
CA ASP A 99 6.88 0.84 -14.40
C ASP A 99 6.59 0.08 -15.70
N PRO A 100 5.88 0.72 -16.65
CA PRO A 100 5.47 0.06 -17.88
C PRO A 100 6.68 -0.39 -18.70
N GLU A 101 6.51 -1.44 -19.48
CA GLU A 101 7.58 -1.86 -20.40
C GLU A 101 7.75 -0.86 -21.55
N GLU A 102 8.96 -0.80 -22.12
CA GLU A 102 9.24 0.11 -23.23
C GLU A 102 8.29 -0.18 -24.40
N GLY A 103 7.52 0.83 -24.80
CA GLY A 103 6.55 0.72 -25.89
C GLY A 103 5.17 0.22 -25.47
N GLU A 104 4.93 -0.05 -24.18
CA GLU A 104 3.60 -0.31 -23.66
C GLU A 104 2.78 0.98 -23.68
N THR A 105 1.61 0.95 -24.32
CA THR A 105 0.76 2.13 -24.50
C THR A 105 -0.51 1.99 -23.68
N GLY A 106 -0.89 3.05 -22.98
CA GLY A 106 -2.07 3.06 -22.14
C GLY A 106 -1.90 2.29 -20.82
N ALA A 107 -0.67 1.99 -20.40
CA ALA A 107 -0.40 1.52 -19.04
C ALA A 107 -0.43 2.69 -18.04
N PHE A 108 -0.52 2.37 -16.75
CA PHE A 108 -0.28 3.34 -15.69
C PHE A 108 1.21 3.69 -15.64
N GLU A 109 1.49 4.99 -15.54
CA GLU A 109 2.80 5.51 -15.16
C GLU A 109 2.92 5.52 -13.63
N VAL A 110 4.04 5.01 -13.12
CA VAL A 110 4.32 4.97 -11.69
C VAL A 110 4.64 6.37 -11.17
N ASN A 111 4.07 6.73 -10.03
CA ASN A 111 4.44 7.92 -9.29
C ASN A 111 5.82 7.73 -8.64
N THR A 112 6.84 8.30 -9.26
CA THR A 112 8.22 8.35 -8.74
C THR A 112 8.47 9.54 -7.81
N GLY A 113 7.48 10.43 -7.66
CA GLY A 113 7.53 11.62 -6.80
C GLY A 113 7.21 11.32 -5.33
N ASP A 114 6.59 12.28 -4.64
CA ASP A 114 6.12 12.06 -3.27
C ASP A 114 4.87 11.16 -3.31
N TYR A 115 4.81 10.11 -2.49
CA TYR A 115 3.66 9.20 -2.41
C TYR A 115 2.58 9.72 -1.46
N ASP A 116 2.90 10.66 -0.56
CA ASP A 116 1.93 11.25 0.35
C ASP A 116 0.93 12.07 -0.48
N LEU A 117 -0.34 11.68 -0.42
CA LEU A 117 -1.40 12.32 -1.18
C LEU A 117 -1.48 13.83 -0.86
N SER A 118 -1.18 14.24 0.38
CA SER A 118 -1.19 15.65 0.79
C SER A 118 -0.12 16.51 0.10
N LYS A 119 0.90 15.87 -0.50
CA LYS A 119 1.96 16.51 -1.30
C LYS A 119 1.63 16.57 -2.78
N ASN A 120 0.56 15.91 -3.21
CA ASN A 120 0.08 15.87 -4.58
C ASN A 120 -1.26 16.62 -4.67
N GLN A 121 -1.25 17.95 -4.56
CA GLN A 121 -2.47 18.76 -4.38
C GLN A 121 -3.55 18.55 -5.44
N ASP A 122 -3.16 18.43 -6.71
CA ASP A 122 -4.10 18.19 -7.81
C ASP A 122 -4.77 16.81 -7.67
N VAL A 123 -3.98 15.78 -7.34
CA VAL A 123 -4.47 14.41 -7.10
C VAL A 123 -5.34 14.37 -5.84
N ASN A 124 -4.94 15.05 -4.77
CA ASN A 124 -5.73 15.15 -3.54
C ASN A 124 -7.11 15.77 -3.82
N THR A 125 -7.16 16.83 -4.63
CA THR A 125 -8.43 17.46 -5.03
C THR A 125 -9.32 16.48 -5.82
N VAL A 126 -8.73 15.66 -6.69
CA VAL A 126 -9.48 14.61 -7.41
C VAL A 126 -10.02 13.58 -6.43
N VAL A 127 -9.18 13.07 -5.53
CA VAL A 127 -9.59 12.09 -4.53
C VAL A 127 -10.70 12.64 -3.62
N GLU A 128 -10.56 13.84 -3.09
CA GLU A 128 -11.58 14.49 -2.25
C GLU A 128 -12.93 14.56 -2.99
N LYS A 129 -12.94 15.04 -4.25
CA LYS A 129 -14.15 15.07 -5.08
C LYS A 129 -14.73 13.69 -5.36
N GLY A 130 -13.88 12.69 -5.54
CA GLY A 130 -14.31 11.30 -5.79
C GLY A 130 -14.92 10.62 -4.56
N LEU A 131 -14.60 11.13 -3.36
CA LEU A 131 -15.15 10.68 -2.09
C LEU A 131 -16.37 11.49 -1.64
N GLU A 132 -16.61 12.67 -2.23
CA GLU A 132 -17.75 13.53 -1.90
C GLU A 132 -19.08 12.77 -2.07
N GLY A 133 -19.87 12.72 -1.01
CA GLY A 133 -21.19 12.09 -1.01
C GLY A 133 -21.17 10.56 -0.90
N LEU A 134 -20.00 9.94 -0.70
CA LEU A 134 -19.93 8.55 -0.27
C LEU A 134 -20.24 8.44 1.22
N ASP A 135 -21.15 7.54 1.56
CA ASP A 135 -21.52 7.20 2.92
C ASP A 135 -21.16 5.73 3.22
N GLY A 136 -20.99 5.40 4.49
CA GLY A 136 -20.87 4.01 4.95
C GLY A 136 -19.43 3.51 5.16
N ALA A 137 -18.42 4.27 4.76
CA ALA A 137 -17.02 4.02 5.10
C ALA A 137 -16.21 5.32 5.25
N ASP A 138 -15.23 5.30 6.14
CA ASP A 138 -14.14 6.28 6.20
C ASP A 138 -13.01 5.84 5.26
N TYR A 139 -12.51 6.77 4.44
CA TYR A 139 -11.45 6.52 3.47
C TYR A 139 -10.21 7.33 3.86
N GLU A 140 -9.08 6.65 4.02
CA GLU A 140 -7.79 7.26 4.32
C GLU A 140 -6.76 6.83 3.27
N ALA A 141 -6.16 7.80 2.57
CA ALA A 141 -5.13 7.51 1.60
C ALA A 141 -3.84 7.03 2.28
N VAL A 142 -3.34 5.88 1.84
CA VAL A 142 -2.03 5.34 2.26
C VAL A 142 -0.93 5.89 1.37
N ALA A 143 -1.13 5.85 0.05
CA ALA A 143 -0.16 6.32 -0.94
C ALA A 143 -0.79 6.54 -2.32
N TYR A 144 -0.36 7.60 -3.01
CA TYR A 144 -0.62 7.80 -4.44
C TYR A 144 0.42 7.02 -5.28
N LEU A 145 -0.03 6.03 -6.04
CA LEU A 145 0.84 5.06 -6.70
C LEU A 145 1.18 5.45 -8.14
N GLY A 146 0.28 6.10 -8.87
CA GLY A 146 0.50 6.40 -10.28
C GLY A 146 -0.76 6.88 -11.01
N ASN A 147 -0.59 7.25 -12.28
CA ASN A 147 -1.70 7.73 -13.12
C ASN A 147 -1.67 7.11 -14.52
N GLN A 148 -2.79 7.19 -15.22
CA GLN A 148 -2.94 6.74 -16.60
C GLN A 148 -3.75 7.79 -17.37
N VAL A 149 -3.18 8.31 -18.45
CA VAL A 149 -3.83 9.30 -19.31
C VAL A 149 -4.60 8.60 -20.44
N GLY A 150 -5.85 9.00 -20.65
CA GLY A 150 -6.75 8.45 -21.67
C GLY A 150 -7.90 9.41 -21.98
N GLY A 151 -9.15 8.96 -21.85
CA GLY A 151 -10.36 9.80 -21.99
C GLY A 151 -10.60 10.76 -20.81
N GLY A 152 -9.52 11.27 -20.23
CA GLY A 152 -9.41 11.81 -18.87
C GLY A 152 -8.11 11.32 -18.24
N THR A 153 -7.99 11.38 -16.92
CA THR A 153 -6.85 10.85 -16.17
C THR A 153 -7.34 9.96 -15.05
N ASN A 154 -6.85 8.72 -15.02
CA ASN A 154 -7.03 7.82 -13.90
C ASN A 154 -5.89 8.03 -12.89
N TYR A 155 -6.22 8.04 -11.60
CA TYR A 155 -5.27 8.12 -10.50
C TYR A 155 -5.47 6.92 -9.58
N MET A 156 -4.41 6.15 -9.35
CA MET A 156 -4.42 4.96 -8.50
C MET A 156 -3.88 5.31 -7.12
N VAL A 157 -4.68 5.02 -6.10
CA VAL A 157 -4.36 5.30 -4.70
C VAL A 157 -4.61 4.06 -3.88
N LEU A 158 -3.63 3.64 -3.06
CA LEU A 158 -3.89 2.64 -2.02
C LEU A 158 -4.61 3.34 -0.87
N MET A 159 -5.77 2.81 -0.46
CA MET A 159 -6.58 3.36 0.61
C MET A 159 -6.79 2.34 1.73
N ARG A 160 -6.86 2.85 2.96
CA ARG A 160 -7.50 2.18 4.09
C ARG A 160 -8.97 2.58 4.11
N ILE A 161 -9.86 1.59 4.11
CA ILE A 161 -11.30 1.75 4.05
C ILE A 161 -11.88 1.17 5.33
N THR A 162 -12.53 1.98 6.15
CA THR A 162 -13.08 1.56 7.44
C THR A 162 -14.60 1.72 7.42
N PRO A 163 -15.38 0.63 7.39
CA PRO A 163 -16.83 0.73 7.43
C PRO A 163 -17.33 1.52 8.65
N VAL A 164 -18.32 2.39 8.48
CA VAL A 164 -18.91 3.20 9.57
C VAL A 164 -19.96 2.36 10.32
N VAL A 165 -19.49 1.28 10.95
CA VAL A 165 -20.28 0.41 11.84
C VAL A 165 -19.49 0.11 13.12
N PRO A 166 -20.17 -0.23 14.23
CA PRO A 166 -19.47 -0.51 15.50
C PRO A 166 -18.45 -1.64 15.36
N ASN A 167 -17.21 -1.39 15.80
CA ASN A 167 -16.10 -2.35 15.78
C ASN A 167 -15.71 -2.85 14.38
N ALA A 168 -15.94 -2.04 13.34
CA ALA A 168 -15.46 -2.37 12.01
C ALA A 168 -13.92 -2.47 12.00
N GLU A 169 -13.42 -3.53 11.37
CA GLU A 169 -12.00 -3.65 11.05
C GLU A 169 -11.74 -2.95 9.72
N PRO A 170 -10.64 -2.21 9.59
CA PRO A 170 -10.29 -1.58 8.33
C PRO A 170 -9.88 -2.63 7.31
N GLU A 171 -10.13 -2.35 6.04
CA GLU A 171 -9.63 -3.09 4.89
C GLU A 171 -8.72 -2.19 4.07
N PHE A 172 -7.87 -2.80 3.24
CA PHE A 172 -7.07 -2.07 2.27
C PHE A 172 -7.59 -2.35 0.86
N GLY A 173 -7.59 -1.33 0.02
CA GLY A 173 -8.01 -1.46 -1.36
C GLY A 173 -7.25 -0.54 -2.29
N LEU A 174 -6.95 -1.03 -3.49
CA LEU A 174 -6.49 -0.18 -4.58
C LEU A 174 -7.70 0.51 -5.20
N VAL A 175 -7.72 1.84 -5.14
CA VAL A 175 -8.83 2.65 -5.63
C VAL A 175 -8.37 3.47 -6.83
N THR A 176 -9.14 3.40 -7.91
CA THR A 176 -8.90 4.21 -9.11
C THR A 176 -9.94 5.32 -9.22
N PHE A 177 -9.47 6.57 -9.26
CA PHE A 177 -10.28 7.75 -9.51
C PHE A 177 -10.06 8.24 -10.93
N ASN A 178 -11.12 8.37 -11.72
CA ASN A 178 -11.05 9.02 -13.02
C ASN A 178 -11.49 10.47 -12.91
N GLN A 179 -10.69 11.39 -13.43
CA GLN A 179 -11.11 12.73 -13.77
C GLN A 179 -11.32 12.81 -15.28
N ASP A 180 -12.53 13.10 -15.72
CA ASP A 180 -12.82 13.27 -17.15
C ASP A 180 -12.29 14.60 -17.70
N LEU A 181 -12.41 14.82 -19.00
CA LEU A 181 -11.94 16.03 -19.67
C LEU A 181 -12.70 17.31 -19.27
N ASP A 182 -13.88 17.17 -18.66
CA ASP A 182 -14.69 18.27 -18.13
C ASP A 182 -14.40 18.54 -16.64
N GLY A 183 -13.54 17.72 -16.01
CA GLY A 183 -13.12 17.84 -14.62
C GLY A 183 -14.04 17.15 -13.62
N ASN A 184 -15.03 16.37 -14.07
CA ASN A 184 -15.86 15.55 -13.20
C ASN A 184 -15.05 14.33 -12.72
N VAL A 185 -15.29 13.90 -11.48
CA VAL A 185 -14.56 12.78 -10.88
C VAL A 185 -15.50 11.61 -10.62
N THR A 186 -15.03 10.39 -10.90
CA THR A 186 -15.72 9.14 -10.56
C THR A 186 -14.73 8.15 -9.94
N MET A 187 -15.12 7.49 -8.84
CA MET A 187 -14.44 6.30 -8.33
C MET A 187 -14.83 5.12 -9.23
N LEU A 188 -13.87 4.57 -9.96
CA LEU A 188 -14.14 3.52 -10.96
C LEU A 188 -14.09 2.11 -10.36
N GLU A 189 -13.08 1.86 -9.53
CA GLU A 189 -12.75 0.51 -9.08
C GLU A 189 -12.21 0.58 -7.65
N VAL A 190 -12.63 -0.38 -6.84
CA VAL A 190 -12.04 -0.73 -5.55
C VAL A 190 -11.66 -2.19 -5.66
N GLN A 191 -10.35 -2.47 -5.71
CA GLN A 191 -9.83 -3.82 -5.68
C GLN A 191 -9.40 -4.14 -4.25
N ASP A 192 -10.10 -5.08 -3.62
CA ASP A 192 -9.77 -5.56 -2.29
C ASP A 192 -8.35 -6.13 -2.25
N LEU A 193 -7.64 -5.80 -1.18
CA LEU A 193 -6.26 -6.18 -0.99
C LEU A 193 -6.14 -7.10 0.21
N GLU A 194 -6.09 -8.39 -0.07
CA GLU A 194 -5.79 -9.40 0.95
C GLU A 194 -4.33 -9.29 1.40
N LEU A 195 -4.14 -9.31 2.74
CA LEU A 195 -2.82 -9.34 3.35
C LEU A 195 -2.32 -10.79 3.45
N GLY A 196 -1.01 -10.94 3.32
CA GLY A 196 -0.37 -12.23 3.15
C GLY A 196 -0.21 -12.60 1.68
N THR A 197 0.88 -13.29 1.38
CA THR A 197 1.12 -13.89 0.08
C THR A 197 0.99 -15.40 0.28
N ASP A 198 0.09 -16.05 -0.46
CA ASP A 198 -0.07 -17.51 -0.47
C ASP A 198 1.22 -18.28 -0.80
#